data_AF-A0A218QSA0-F1
#
_entry.id   AF-A0A218QSA0-F1
#
_cell.length_a   1.000
_cell.length_b   1.000
_cell.length_c   1.000
_cell.angle_alpha   90.00
_cell.angle_beta   90.00
_cell.angle_gamma   90.00
#
_symmetry.space_group_name_H-M   'P 1'
#
loop_
_entity.id
_entity.type
_entity.pdbx_description
1 polymer ?
#
loop_
_entity_poly.entity_id
_entity_poly.type
_entity_poly.pdbx_seq_one_letter_code
_entity_poly.pdbx_strand_id
1 'polypeptide(L)'
;MGKTTLVDWLVDVIGGAFVITPKKKPHNWRGLDVYGCTPKMFNYEAIAERLQWVHDEMYRRYDQIQAGDNPPLTNFVVDEWRLITNHVPKAKELMKDIISVSREAGLRMIALAQGTQVSTWGLEGESDLEECFTDILIGNFAIERCTTLRRKHHKTSQEYAYWTRVLAFLEQQDRPCMAANMPATIPDLTNWERAIPSESVTPAQALGEPLRTIWCFCKQQNDWVATRDLLRKGFTVLKDANTETVKKYFLILKNNGYGEIDESGNSVKFKVF
;
A
#
# COMPACT_ATOMS: atom_id res chain seq x y z
N MET A 1 -10.05 18.46 -0.67
CA MET A 1 -8.90 17.52 -0.76
C MET A 1 -8.56 17.07 0.66
N GLY A 2 -8.10 15.83 0.88
CA GLY A 2 -7.60 15.47 2.23
C GLY A 2 -7.73 14.02 2.67
N LYS A 3 -8.65 13.20 2.11
CA LYS A 3 -8.80 11.80 2.54
C LYS A 3 -7.53 10.97 2.30
N THR A 4 -7.10 10.90 1.04
CA THR A 4 -5.90 10.15 0.65
C THR A 4 -4.67 10.64 1.41
N THR A 5 -4.45 11.97 1.51
CA THR A 5 -3.32 12.55 2.26
C THR A 5 -3.40 12.24 3.76
N LEU A 6 -4.59 12.30 4.37
CA LEU A 6 -4.77 11.96 5.78
C LEU A 6 -4.45 10.48 6.02
N VAL A 7 -4.95 9.58 5.17
CA VAL A 7 -4.68 8.14 5.33
C VAL A 7 -3.21 7.85 5.05
N ASP A 8 -2.60 8.50 4.07
CA ASP A 8 -1.16 8.41 3.81
C ASP A 8 -0.35 8.79 5.05
N TRP A 9 -0.69 9.91 5.70
CA TRP A 9 -0.07 10.28 6.99
C TRP A 9 -0.38 9.28 8.10
N LEU A 10 -1.63 8.82 8.23
CA LEU A 10 -2.06 7.90 9.28
C LEU A 10 -1.29 6.58 9.19
N VAL A 11 -1.05 6.08 7.98
CA VAL A 11 -0.26 4.86 7.75
C VAL A 11 1.15 4.98 8.30
N ASP A 12 1.80 6.15 8.21
CA ASP A 12 3.11 6.37 8.85
C ASP A 12 3.05 6.31 10.37
N VAL A 13 2.00 6.87 10.96
CA VAL A 13 1.83 6.89 12.42
C VAL A 13 1.59 5.49 12.98
N ILE A 14 0.86 4.64 12.25
CA ILE A 14 0.44 3.31 12.75
C ILE A 14 1.40 2.15 12.38
N GLY A 15 2.54 2.45 11.75
CA GLY A 15 3.58 1.45 11.47
C GLY A 15 3.55 0.84 10.07
N GLY A 16 3.09 1.57 9.06
CA GLY A 16 3.11 1.15 7.66
C GLY A 16 1.92 0.31 7.23
N ALA A 17 1.75 0.16 5.92
CA ALA A 17 0.70 -0.62 5.28
C ALA A 17 1.09 -0.92 3.82
N PHE A 18 0.46 -1.89 3.20
CA PHE A 18 0.37 -1.92 1.74
C PHE A 18 -0.97 -1.33 1.27
N VAL A 19 -1.03 -0.89 0.02
CA VAL A 19 -2.18 -0.17 -0.55
C VAL A 19 -2.76 -0.95 -1.72
N ILE A 20 -4.06 -1.16 -1.72
CA ILE A 20 -4.84 -1.70 -2.83
C ILE A 20 -5.64 -0.55 -3.41
N THR A 21 -5.29 -0.11 -4.62
CA THR A 21 -6.01 0.96 -5.31
C THR A 21 -5.84 0.89 -6.83
N PRO A 22 -6.89 1.13 -7.61
CA PRO A 22 -6.79 1.32 -9.05
C PRO A 22 -6.15 2.67 -9.44
N LYS A 23 -6.09 3.65 -8.51
CA LYS A 23 -5.61 5.01 -8.82
C LYS A 23 -4.58 5.50 -7.81
N LYS A 24 -3.51 6.09 -8.32
CA LYS A 24 -2.45 6.72 -7.55
C LYS A 24 -2.00 8.01 -8.21
N LYS A 25 -1.85 9.09 -7.44
CA LYS A 25 -1.11 10.28 -7.89
C LYS A 25 0.37 10.11 -7.56
N PRO A 26 1.30 10.76 -8.28
CA PRO A 26 2.74 10.58 -8.07
C PRO A 26 3.23 10.78 -6.63
N HIS A 27 2.60 11.69 -5.87
CA HIS A 27 3.00 12.02 -4.51
C HIS A 27 2.35 11.16 -3.42
N ASN A 28 1.29 10.41 -3.74
CA ASN A 28 0.61 9.54 -2.76
C ASN A 28 1.37 8.23 -2.59
N TRP A 29 1.27 7.62 -1.42
CA TRP A 29 1.72 6.24 -1.15
C TRP A 29 3.18 5.99 -1.57
N ARG A 30 4.06 6.97 -1.34
CA ARG A 30 5.50 6.84 -1.67
C ARG A 30 6.13 5.81 -0.73
N GLY A 31 7.07 4.99 -1.20
CA GLY A 31 7.71 3.97 -0.34
C GLY A 31 6.78 2.90 0.26
N LEU A 32 5.51 2.84 -0.16
CA LEU A 32 4.59 1.75 0.17
C LEU A 32 4.41 0.84 -1.03
N ASP A 33 4.17 -0.44 -0.75
CA ASP A 33 3.72 -1.38 -1.78
C ASP A 33 2.32 -1.02 -2.24
N VAL A 34 2.15 -0.75 -3.53
CA VAL A 34 0.86 -0.40 -4.13
C VAL A 34 0.46 -1.42 -5.18
N TYR A 35 -0.71 -2.01 -5.01
CA TYR A 35 -1.31 -3.00 -5.89
C TYR A 35 -2.49 -2.38 -6.63
N GLY A 36 -2.54 -2.55 -7.95
CA GLY A 36 -3.64 -2.09 -8.79
C GLY A 36 -3.36 -0.90 -9.70
N CYS A 37 -2.18 -0.29 -9.55
CA CYS A 37 -1.72 0.81 -10.39
C CYS A 37 -0.59 0.37 -11.31
N THR A 38 -0.70 0.67 -12.61
CA THR A 38 0.46 0.68 -13.53
C THR A 38 0.67 2.11 -14.03
N PRO A 39 1.84 2.44 -14.62
CA PRO A 39 2.09 3.77 -15.17
C PRO A 39 1.10 4.21 -16.27
N LYS A 40 0.36 3.28 -16.88
CA LYS A 40 -0.52 3.56 -18.04
C LYS A 40 -1.98 3.19 -17.84
N MET A 41 -2.31 2.22 -16.99
CA MET A 41 -3.67 1.67 -16.84
C MET A 41 -3.95 1.14 -15.43
N PHE A 42 -5.24 0.92 -15.13
CA PHE A 42 -5.69 0.18 -13.95
C PHE A 42 -5.32 -1.29 -14.09
N ASN A 43 -4.90 -1.92 -12.99
CA ASN A 43 -4.57 -3.34 -12.94
C ASN A 43 -5.50 -4.06 -11.96
N TYR A 44 -6.71 -4.38 -12.42
CA TYR A 44 -7.72 -5.06 -11.59
C TYR A 44 -7.33 -6.51 -11.26
N GLU A 45 -6.50 -7.15 -12.07
CA GLU A 45 -5.96 -8.49 -11.80
C GLU A 45 -5.08 -8.48 -10.54
N ALA A 46 -4.13 -7.54 -10.45
CA ALA A 46 -3.31 -7.38 -9.25
C ALA A 46 -4.11 -7.00 -8.00
N ILE A 47 -5.24 -6.28 -8.17
CA ILE A 47 -6.16 -6.00 -7.07
C ILE A 47 -6.84 -7.29 -6.61
N ALA A 48 -7.36 -8.09 -7.55
CA ALA A 48 -8.02 -9.36 -7.26
C ALA A 48 -7.06 -10.33 -6.55
N GLU A 49 -5.85 -10.51 -7.07
CA GLU A 49 -4.81 -11.34 -6.48
C GLU A 49 -4.46 -10.88 -5.06
N ARG A 50 -4.32 -9.57 -4.85
CA ARG A 50 -3.95 -9.06 -3.52
C ARG A 50 -5.11 -9.17 -2.52
N LEU A 51 -6.35 -8.96 -2.94
CA LEU A 51 -7.53 -9.21 -2.07
C LEU A 51 -7.64 -10.69 -1.71
N GLN A 52 -7.41 -11.59 -2.67
CA GLN A 52 -7.38 -13.02 -2.41
C GLN A 52 -6.25 -13.39 -1.44
N TRP A 53 -5.07 -12.79 -1.60
CA TRP A 53 -3.96 -12.99 -0.67
C TRP A 53 -4.31 -12.56 0.76
N VAL A 54 -4.99 -11.41 0.95
CA VAL A 54 -5.45 -10.97 2.28
C VAL A 54 -6.39 -12.00 2.90
N HIS A 55 -7.34 -12.48 2.11
CA HIS A 55 -8.28 -13.49 2.51
C HIS A 55 -7.58 -14.81 2.89
N ASP A 56 -6.63 -15.29 2.08
CA ASP A 56 -5.92 -16.54 2.37
C ASP A 56 -4.96 -16.40 3.57
N GLU A 57 -4.31 -15.24 3.72
CA GLU A 57 -3.43 -14.92 4.84
C GLU A 57 -4.19 -14.94 6.17
N MET A 58 -5.45 -14.51 6.18
CA MET A 58 -6.32 -14.59 7.34
C MET A 58 -6.51 -16.04 7.81
N TYR A 59 -6.86 -16.96 6.90
CA TYR A 59 -7.01 -18.38 7.24
C TYR A 59 -5.68 -19.01 7.68
N ARG A 60 -4.59 -18.71 6.98
CA ARG A 60 -3.26 -19.19 7.35
C ARG A 60 -2.87 -18.78 8.78
N ARG A 61 -3.24 -17.57 9.20
CA ARG A 61 -2.98 -17.06 10.56
C ARG A 61 -3.85 -17.71 11.62
N TYR A 62 -5.07 -18.14 11.29
CA TYR A 62 -5.88 -18.92 12.20
C TYR A 62 -5.19 -20.23 12.61
N ASP A 63 -4.57 -20.92 11.65
CA ASP A 63 -3.78 -22.13 11.95
C ASP A 63 -2.59 -21.82 12.88
N GLN A 64 -1.92 -20.69 12.67
CA GLN A 64 -0.83 -20.22 13.54
C GLN A 64 -1.32 -19.92 14.96
N ILE A 65 -2.45 -19.21 15.09
CA ILE A 65 -3.04 -18.87 16.40
C ILE A 65 -3.44 -20.14 17.14
N GLN A 66 -4.03 -21.13 16.46
CA GLN A 66 -4.34 -22.43 17.06
C GLN A 66 -3.09 -23.19 17.53
N ALA A 67 -1.97 -23.02 16.82
CA ALA A 67 -0.68 -23.56 17.23
C ALA A 67 0.00 -22.77 18.38
N GLY A 68 -0.59 -21.65 18.81
CA GLY A 68 -0.08 -20.80 19.89
C GLY A 68 0.81 -19.64 19.45
N ASP A 69 0.93 -19.39 18.14
CA ASP A 69 1.66 -18.23 17.61
C ASP A 69 0.84 -16.94 17.75
N ASN A 70 1.54 -15.80 17.71
CA ASN A 70 0.92 -14.47 17.69
C ASN A 70 1.38 -13.69 16.44
N PRO A 71 0.62 -13.75 15.33
CA PRO A 71 1.02 -13.09 14.09
C PRO A 71 1.04 -11.56 14.27
N PRO A 72 2.02 -10.85 13.66
CA PRO A 72 2.12 -9.41 13.79
C PRO A 72 0.95 -8.70 13.09
N LEU A 73 0.58 -7.53 13.61
CA LEU A 73 -0.44 -6.69 12.97
C LEU A 73 0.00 -6.31 11.55
N THR A 74 -0.88 -6.52 10.57
CA THR A 74 -0.68 -6.08 9.19
C THR A 74 -1.79 -5.11 8.81
N ASN A 75 -1.40 -3.87 8.53
CA ASN A 75 -2.33 -2.87 8.01
C ASN A 75 -2.37 -2.94 6.48
N PHE A 76 -3.55 -2.74 5.92
CA PHE A 76 -3.69 -2.53 4.48
C PHE A 76 -4.76 -1.49 4.18
N VAL A 77 -4.52 -0.73 3.12
CA VAL A 77 -5.42 0.33 2.66
C VAL A 77 -6.21 -0.16 1.46
N VAL A 78 -7.51 0.12 1.43
CA VAL A 78 -8.36 -0.08 0.25
C VAL A 78 -8.94 1.28 -0.14
N ASP A 79 -8.45 1.82 -1.26
CA ASP A 79 -8.90 3.12 -1.80
C ASP A 79 -9.69 2.92 -3.09
N GLU A 80 -10.58 3.85 -3.40
CA GLU A 80 -11.49 3.80 -4.55
C GLU A 80 -12.37 2.53 -4.58
N TRP A 81 -12.90 2.12 -3.42
CA TRP A 81 -13.65 0.86 -3.24
C TRP A 81 -14.73 0.62 -4.29
N ARG A 82 -15.55 1.64 -4.60
CA ARG A 82 -16.60 1.56 -5.62
C ARG A 82 -16.06 1.15 -6.99
N LEU A 83 -14.86 1.63 -7.35
CA LEU A 83 -14.25 1.29 -8.63
C LEU A 83 -13.77 -0.16 -8.63
N ILE A 84 -13.23 -0.63 -7.51
CA ILE A 84 -12.82 -2.02 -7.29
C ILE A 84 -14.01 -2.97 -7.43
N THR A 85 -15.11 -2.72 -6.71
CA THR A 85 -16.28 -3.62 -6.73
C THR A 85 -16.96 -3.71 -8.09
N ASN A 86 -16.80 -2.70 -8.94
CA ASN A 86 -17.38 -2.68 -10.28
C ASN A 86 -16.56 -3.50 -11.31
N HIS A 87 -15.29 -3.79 -11.03
CA HIS A 87 -14.36 -4.39 -12.00
C HIS A 87 -13.68 -5.67 -11.51
N VAL A 88 -13.68 -5.92 -10.21
CA VAL A 88 -13.10 -7.13 -9.62
C VAL A 88 -14.24 -8.06 -9.19
N PRO A 89 -14.49 -9.15 -9.93
CA PRO A 89 -15.46 -10.17 -9.53
C PRO A 89 -15.13 -10.67 -8.12
N LYS A 90 -16.17 -10.97 -7.32
CA LYS A 90 -16.05 -11.44 -5.93
C LYS A 90 -15.40 -10.49 -4.92
N ALA A 91 -14.97 -9.28 -5.31
CA ALA A 91 -14.39 -8.33 -4.35
C ALA A 91 -15.31 -8.09 -3.14
N LYS A 92 -16.62 -7.96 -3.37
CA LYS A 92 -17.61 -7.80 -2.30
C LYS A 92 -17.67 -9.01 -1.35
N GLU A 93 -17.67 -10.23 -1.90
CA GLU A 93 -17.72 -11.46 -1.13
C GLU A 93 -16.47 -11.59 -0.25
N LEU A 94 -15.28 -11.48 -0.85
CA LEU A 94 -14.01 -11.51 -0.12
C LEU A 94 -13.96 -10.44 0.98
N MET A 95 -14.47 -9.24 0.69
CA MET A 95 -14.45 -8.14 1.65
C MET A 95 -15.35 -8.39 2.85
N LYS A 96 -16.54 -8.99 2.65
CA LYS A 96 -17.41 -9.36 3.76
C LYS A 96 -16.73 -10.36 4.70
N ASP A 97 -16.08 -11.37 4.13
CA ASP A 97 -15.34 -12.36 4.90
C ASP A 97 -14.19 -11.71 5.66
N ILE A 98 -13.38 -10.88 4.98
CA ILE A 98 -12.28 -10.13 5.60
C ILE A 98 -12.78 -9.28 6.76
N ILE A 99 -13.85 -8.48 6.60
CA ILE A 99 -14.38 -7.63 7.68
C ILE A 99 -14.79 -8.46 8.90
N SER A 100 -15.43 -9.62 8.67
CA SER A 100 -16.01 -10.44 9.73
C SER A 100 -14.96 -11.05 10.67
N VAL A 101 -13.80 -11.46 10.13
CA VAL A 101 -12.87 -12.33 10.86
C VAL A 101 -11.41 -11.84 10.88
N SER A 102 -11.07 -10.78 10.14
CA SER A 102 -9.69 -10.24 10.09
C SER A 102 -9.12 -9.80 11.43
N ARG A 103 -9.97 -9.41 12.39
CA ARG A 103 -9.54 -8.87 13.69
C ARG A 103 -8.69 -9.86 14.49
N GLU A 104 -9.09 -11.12 14.54
CA GLU A 104 -8.36 -12.15 15.29
C GLU A 104 -7.07 -12.55 14.56
N ALA A 105 -7.08 -12.53 13.23
CA ALA A 105 -5.90 -12.77 12.40
C ALA A 105 -4.87 -11.61 12.41
N GLY A 106 -5.10 -10.55 13.18
CA GLY A 106 -4.18 -9.40 13.22
C GLY A 106 -4.07 -8.68 11.88
N LEU A 107 -5.16 -8.64 11.10
CA LEU A 107 -5.25 -7.88 9.86
C LEU A 107 -6.13 -6.64 10.10
N ARG A 108 -5.61 -5.45 9.79
CA ARG A 108 -6.35 -4.19 9.93
C ARG A 108 -6.57 -3.56 8.57
N MET A 109 -7.84 -3.46 8.19
CA MET A 109 -8.24 -2.72 7.01
C MET A 109 -8.41 -1.24 7.30
N ILE A 110 -7.93 -0.40 6.38
CA ILE A 110 -8.18 1.03 6.34
C ILE A 110 -8.87 1.33 5.02
N ALA A 111 -10.17 1.57 5.07
CA ALA A 111 -10.99 1.71 3.87
C ALA A 111 -11.32 3.19 3.61
N LEU A 112 -11.20 3.64 2.36
CA LEU A 112 -11.57 4.98 1.93
C LEU A 112 -12.78 4.94 1.00
N ALA A 113 -13.81 5.72 1.33
CA ALA A 113 -14.98 5.90 0.48
C ALA A 113 -15.35 7.38 0.29
N GLN A 114 -16.13 7.63 -0.75
CA GLN A 114 -16.80 8.91 -1.01
C GLN A 114 -18.28 8.78 -0.66
N GLY A 115 -18.57 8.61 0.63
CA GLY A 115 -19.93 8.47 1.15
C GLY A 115 -19.94 7.70 2.47
N THR A 116 -20.97 7.94 3.28
CA THR A 116 -21.18 7.27 4.57
C THR A 116 -22.26 6.18 4.50
N GLN A 117 -22.80 5.90 3.32
CA GLN A 117 -23.89 4.93 3.17
C GLN A 117 -23.32 3.51 3.05
N VAL A 118 -23.95 2.54 3.71
CA VAL A 118 -23.65 1.10 3.58
C VAL A 118 -23.66 0.60 2.13
N SER A 119 -24.48 1.22 1.28
CA SER A 119 -24.52 0.94 -0.16
C SER A 119 -23.25 1.33 -0.90
N THR A 120 -22.52 2.32 -0.40
CA THR A 120 -21.20 2.70 -0.93
C THR A 120 -20.19 1.58 -0.68
N TRP A 121 -20.40 0.80 0.37
CA TRP A 121 -19.56 -0.33 0.77
C TRP A 121 -20.02 -1.67 0.20
N GLY A 122 -21.25 -1.76 -0.33
CA GLY A 122 -21.82 -3.03 -0.77
C GLY A 122 -22.23 -3.93 0.39
N LEU A 123 -22.53 -3.32 1.55
CA LEU A 123 -22.96 -3.98 2.79
C LEU A 123 -24.48 -3.84 3.00
N GLU A 124 -25.26 -3.70 1.91
CA GLU A 124 -26.71 -3.59 2.02
C GLU A 124 -27.31 -4.85 2.68
N GLY A 125 -28.04 -4.66 3.78
CA GLY A 125 -28.64 -5.74 4.55
C GLY A 125 -27.76 -6.33 5.65
N GLU A 126 -26.52 -5.85 5.82
CA GLU A 126 -25.53 -6.37 6.76
C GLU A 126 -25.15 -5.31 7.81
N SER A 127 -26.11 -4.89 8.65
CA SER A 127 -25.86 -3.86 9.69
C SER A 127 -24.69 -4.21 10.60
N ASP A 128 -24.51 -5.49 10.89
CA ASP A 128 -23.53 -5.98 11.85
C ASP A 128 -22.09 -5.79 11.32
N LEU A 129 -21.90 -5.79 9.99
CA LEU A 129 -20.59 -5.54 9.37
C LEU A 129 -20.23 -4.05 9.38
N GLU A 130 -21.22 -3.14 9.40
CA GLU A 130 -20.97 -1.71 9.58
C GLU A 130 -20.36 -1.44 10.97
N GLU A 131 -20.83 -2.16 12.00
CA GLU A 131 -20.34 -2.01 13.37
C GLU A 131 -18.89 -2.49 13.57
N CYS A 132 -18.33 -3.24 12.62
CA CYS A 132 -16.92 -3.62 12.64
C CYS A 132 -15.97 -2.43 12.36
N PHE A 133 -16.49 -1.31 11.84
CA PHE A 133 -15.68 -0.15 11.50
C PHE A 133 -15.62 0.90 12.62
N THR A 134 -14.47 1.57 12.67
CA THR A 134 -14.35 2.86 13.34
C THR A 134 -14.29 3.95 12.30
N ASP A 135 -15.33 4.78 12.22
CA ASP A 135 -15.41 5.84 11.21
C ASP A 135 -14.46 7.00 11.51
N ILE A 136 -13.83 7.53 10.46
CA ILE A 136 -13.16 8.84 10.50
C ILE A 136 -13.90 9.75 9.53
N LEU A 137 -14.67 10.69 10.08
CA LEU A 137 -15.49 11.63 9.33
C LEU A 137 -14.76 12.97 9.22
N ILE A 138 -14.72 13.53 8.01
CA ILE A 138 -13.96 14.76 7.72
C ILE A 138 -14.87 15.79 7.05
N GLY A 139 -14.68 17.06 7.39
CA GLY A 139 -15.41 18.19 6.84
C GLY A 139 -16.89 18.11 7.18
N ASN A 140 -17.75 18.33 6.18
CA ASN A 140 -19.20 18.37 6.37
C ASN A 140 -19.76 17.06 6.96
N PHE A 141 -19.17 15.90 6.67
CA PHE A 141 -19.62 14.64 7.25
C PHE A 141 -19.50 14.62 8.78
N ALA A 142 -18.45 15.24 9.35
CA ALA A 142 -18.29 15.36 10.80
C ALA A 142 -19.36 16.28 11.40
N ILE A 143 -19.63 17.41 10.75
CA ILE A 143 -20.65 18.39 11.17
C ILE A 143 -22.05 17.78 11.12
N GLU A 144 -22.38 17.06 10.04
CA GLU A 144 -23.65 16.37 9.84
C GLU A 144 -23.86 15.26 10.88
N ARG A 145 -22.82 14.47 11.16
CA ARG A 145 -22.86 13.44 12.20
C ARG A 145 -23.11 14.05 13.57
N CYS A 146 -22.35 15.07 13.95
CA CYS A 146 -22.51 15.78 15.22
C CYS A 146 -23.92 16.39 15.34
N THR A 147 -24.42 17.00 14.26
CA THR A 147 -25.77 17.57 14.21
C THR A 147 -26.84 16.49 14.42
N THR A 148 -26.67 15.33 13.79
CA THR A 148 -27.57 14.18 13.95
C THR A 148 -27.56 13.66 15.39
N LEU A 149 -26.38 13.49 15.99
CA LEU A 149 -26.24 13.06 17.39
C LEU A 149 -26.90 14.07 18.34
N ARG A 150 -26.66 15.37 18.16
CA ARG A 150 -27.32 16.43 18.94
C ARG A 150 -28.85 16.34 18.86
N ARG A 151 -29.40 16.14 17.64
CA ARG A 151 -30.85 16.09 17.40
C ARG A 151 -31.55 14.87 18.02
N LYS A 152 -30.80 13.82 18.39
CA LYS A 152 -31.35 12.65 19.09
C LYS A 152 -31.71 12.95 20.55
N HIS A 153 -31.25 14.07 21.11
CA HIS A 153 -31.42 14.41 22.51
C HIS A 153 -32.32 15.64 22.70
N HIS A 154 -33.04 15.68 23.83
CA HIS A 154 -33.89 16.81 24.20
C HIS A 154 -33.06 18.06 24.49
N LYS A 155 -33.55 19.26 24.13
CA LYS A 155 -32.79 20.52 24.22
C LYS A 155 -32.27 20.87 25.63
N THR A 156 -32.92 20.36 26.67
CA THR A 156 -32.55 20.59 28.07
C THR A 156 -31.63 19.52 28.66
N SER A 157 -31.29 18.48 27.89
CA SER A 157 -30.46 17.37 28.38
C SER A 157 -28.97 17.73 28.39
N GLN A 158 -28.20 17.04 29.24
CA GLN A 158 -26.75 17.23 29.31
C GLN A 158 -26.07 16.80 28.00
N GLU A 159 -26.59 15.76 27.34
CA GLU A 159 -26.11 15.27 26.05
C GLU A 159 -26.31 16.31 24.94
N TYR A 160 -27.47 16.98 24.91
CA TYR A 160 -27.70 18.06 23.96
C TYR A 160 -26.72 19.22 24.17
N ALA A 161 -26.47 19.60 25.43
CA ALA A 161 -25.48 20.62 25.77
C ALA A 161 -24.05 20.20 25.42
N TYR A 162 -23.71 18.92 25.62
CA TYR A 162 -22.43 18.34 25.19
C TYR A 162 -22.26 18.44 23.67
N TRP A 163 -23.20 17.90 22.89
CA TRP A 163 -23.12 17.92 21.43
C TRP A 163 -23.19 19.33 20.83
N THR A 164 -23.83 20.27 21.52
CA THR A 164 -23.79 21.69 21.14
C THR A 164 -22.39 22.28 21.27
N ARG A 165 -21.66 21.95 22.34
CA ARG A 165 -20.25 22.35 22.52
C ARG A 165 -19.34 21.69 21.49
N VAL A 166 -19.55 20.40 21.21
CA VAL A 166 -18.79 19.68 20.18
C VAL A 166 -19.03 20.27 18.81
N LEU A 167 -20.28 20.59 18.45
CA LEU A 167 -20.59 21.22 17.17
C LEU A 167 -19.89 22.57 17.02
N ALA A 168 -19.96 23.42 18.05
CA ALA A 168 -19.28 24.72 18.05
C ALA A 168 -17.74 24.57 17.91
N PHE A 169 -17.15 23.56 18.55
CA PHE A 169 -15.73 23.24 18.39
C PHE A 169 -15.39 22.83 16.95
N LEU A 170 -16.20 21.96 16.35
CA LEU A 170 -15.98 21.50 14.97
C LEU A 170 -16.12 22.64 13.96
N GLU A 171 -17.11 23.53 14.13
CA GLU A 171 -17.34 24.69 13.25
C GLU A 171 -16.20 25.73 13.28
N GLN A 172 -15.38 25.74 14.34
CA GLN A 172 -14.20 26.60 14.45
C GLN A 172 -12.96 26.02 13.76
N GLN A 173 -12.97 24.75 13.37
CA GLN A 173 -11.82 24.12 12.73
C GLN A 173 -11.83 24.37 11.22
N ASP A 174 -10.65 24.59 10.63
CA ASP A 174 -10.47 24.62 9.17
C ASP A 174 -10.84 23.26 8.54
N ARG A 175 -10.56 22.17 9.27
CA ARG A 175 -10.86 20.80 8.85
C ARG A 175 -11.58 20.04 9.96
N PRO A 176 -12.91 20.23 10.08
CA PRO A 176 -13.71 19.53 11.08
C PRO A 176 -13.51 18.02 10.98
N CYS A 177 -13.33 17.34 12.10
CA CYS A 177 -13.09 15.89 12.10
C CYS A 177 -13.74 15.22 13.31
N MET A 178 -14.27 14.02 13.09
CA MET A 178 -14.71 13.12 14.15
C MET A 178 -14.11 11.73 13.91
N ALA A 179 -13.67 11.10 14.99
CA ALA A 179 -13.35 9.69 15.02
C ALA A 179 -14.44 8.97 15.83
N ALA A 180 -15.19 8.09 15.18
CA ALA A 180 -16.45 7.54 15.67
C ALA A 180 -17.39 8.67 16.18
N ASN A 181 -17.71 8.66 17.47
CA ASN A 181 -18.54 9.68 18.12
C ASN A 181 -17.71 10.62 19.00
N MET A 182 -16.45 10.88 18.66
CA MET A 182 -15.59 11.81 19.38
C MET A 182 -15.04 12.89 18.44
N PRO A 183 -14.98 14.17 18.87
CA PRO A 183 -14.28 15.18 18.10
C PRO A 183 -12.79 14.84 17.98
N ALA A 184 -12.22 15.06 16.81
CA ALA A 184 -10.82 14.83 16.53
C ALA A 184 -10.21 16.06 15.84
N THR A 185 -8.89 16.20 15.93
CA THR A 185 -8.15 17.25 15.21
C THR A 185 -7.24 16.59 14.19
N ILE A 186 -7.35 17.02 12.93
CA ILE A 186 -6.42 16.61 11.88
C ILE A 186 -5.19 17.52 11.96
N PRO A 187 -3.97 16.97 12.01
CA PRO A 187 -2.76 17.81 11.96
C PRO A 187 -2.71 18.61 10.65
N ASP A 188 -1.99 19.72 10.65
CA ASP A 188 -1.75 20.45 9.41
C ASP A 188 -0.82 19.64 8.50
N LEU A 189 -1.42 19.09 7.43
CA LEU A 189 -0.73 18.28 6.42
C LEU A 189 -0.41 19.06 5.14
N THR A 190 -0.48 20.40 5.16
CA THR A 190 -0.31 21.23 3.96
C THR A 190 1.08 21.06 3.32
N ASN A 191 2.13 20.96 4.14
CA ASN A 191 3.50 20.72 3.71
C ASN A 191 3.99 19.32 4.07
N TRP A 192 3.07 18.42 4.45
CA TRP A 192 3.46 17.07 4.81
C TRP A 192 3.81 16.28 3.54
N GLU A 193 5.01 15.74 3.53
CA GLU A 193 5.44 14.72 2.59
C GLU A 193 5.93 13.51 3.37
N ARG A 194 5.53 12.33 2.92
CA ARG A 194 6.06 11.09 3.44
C ARG A 194 7.57 11.05 3.24
N ALA A 195 8.30 10.91 4.34
CA ALA A 195 9.72 10.58 4.28
C ALA A 195 9.83 9.19 3.65
N ILE A 196 10.37 9.10 2.44
CA ILE A 196 10.79 7.82 1.91
C ILE A 196 12.02 7.47 2.76
N PRO A 197 11.99 6.39 3.57
CA PRO A 197 13.23 5.87 4.14
C PRO A 197 14.15 5.71 2.95
N SER A 198 15.30 6.40 2.92
CA SER A 198 16.21 6.34 1.79
C SER A 198 16.35 4.87 1.45
N GLU A 199 15.70 4.43 0.37
CA GLU A 199 15.91 3.07 -0.11
C GLU A 199 17.41 3.02 -0.25
N SER A 200 18.05 2.09 0.46
CA SER A 200 19.35 1.62 0.02
C SER A 200 19.08 1.22 -1.42
N VAL A 201 19.42 2.12 -2.35
CA VAL A 201 19.11 1.97 -3.77
C VAL A 201 19.55 0.56 -4.07
N THR A 202 18.61 -0.32 -4.39
CA THR A 202 19.00 -1.71 -4.60
C THR A 202 20.10 -1.66 -5.66
N PRO A 203 21.20 -2.43 -5.54
CA PRO A 203 22.26 -2.45 -6.53
C PRO A 203 21.77 -2.33 -7.99
N ALA A 204 20.66 -3.00 -8.32
CA ALA A 204 20.01 -2.93 -9.62
C ALA A 204 19.47 -1.55 -10.02
N GLN A 205 18.89 -0.78 -9.09
CA GLN A 205 18.30 0.54 -9.36
C GLN A 205 19.35 1.65 -9.46
N ALA A 206 20.52 1.47 -8.86
CA ALA A 206 21.66 2.40 -8.98
C ALA A 206 22.36 2.24 -10.34
N LEU A 207 22.24 1.05 -10.94
CA LEU A 207 22.83 0.74 -12.23
C LEU A 207 21.91 1.20 -13.37
N GLY A 208 22.44 2.04 -14.26
CA GLY A 208 21.82 2.31 -15.55
C GLY A 208 21.87 1.10 -16.49
N GLU A 209 21.10 1.12 -17.58
CA GLU A 209 21.32 0.17 -18.67
C GLU A 209 22.66 0.47 -19.36
N PRO A 210 23.42 -0.54 -19.78
CA PRO A 210 23.10 -1.98 -19.79
C PRO A 210 23.56 -2.76 -18.55
N LEU A 211 24.19 -2.10 -17.56
CA LEU A 211 24.77 -2.74 -16.37
C LEU A 211 23.70 -3.45 -15.53
N ARG A 212 22.52 -2.85 -15.40
CA ARG A 212 21.38 -3.44 -14.69
C ARG A 212 20.96 -4.77 -15.27
N THR A 213 20.79 -4.86 -16.59
CA THR A 213 20.41 -6.11 -17.28
C THR A 213 21.44 -7.20 -17.04
N ILE A 214 22.73 -6.87 -17.13
CA ILE A 214 23.82 -7.81 -16.88
C ILE A 214 23.81 -8.31 -15.45
N TRP A 215 23.73 -7.40 -14.47
CA TRP A 215 23.75 -7.73 -13.06
C TRP A 215 22.56 -8.62 -12.65
N CYS A 216 21.34 -8.26 -13.09
CA CYS A 216 20.14 -9.07 -12.84
C CYS A 216 20.27 -10.48 -13.43
N PHE A 217 20.80 -10.61 -14.64
CA PHE A 217 21.02 -11.92 -15.25
C PHE A 217 22.03 -12.76 -14.47
N CYS A 218 23.18 -12.19 -14.09
CA CYS A 218 24.19 -12.89 -13.30
C CYS A 218 23.65 -13.31 -11.92
N LYS A 219 22.86 -12.44 -11.27
CA LYS A 219 22.22 -12.76 -9.98
C LYS A 219 21.21 -13.90 -10.10
N GLN A 220 20.45 -13.96 -11.20
CA GLN A 220 19.52 -15.07 -11.46
C GLN A 220 20.23 -16.40 -11.70
N GLN A 221 21.41 -16.39 -12.33
CA GLN A 221 22.20 -17.61 -12.54
C GLN A 221 22.83 -18.13 -11.23
N ASN A 222 23.07 -17.26 -10.26
CA ASN A 222 23.71 -17.59 -8.98
C ASN A 222 25.07 -18.32 -9.12
N ASP A 223 25.77 -18.06 -10.22
CA ASP A 223 27.06 -18.66 -10.57
C ASP A 223 27.85 -17.73 -11.52
N TRP A 224 29.07 -18.13 -11.88
CA TRP A 224 29.92 -17.43 -12.83
C TRP A 224 29.31 -17.40 -14.23
N VAL A 225 29.13 -16.19 -14.76
CA VAL A 225 28.61 -15.97 -16.12
C VAL A 225 29.72 -15.50 -17.05
N ALA A 226 29.93 -16.19 -18.16
CA ALA A 226 30.89 -15.76 -19.17
C ALA A 226 30.27 -14.68 -20.08
N THR A 227 31.12 -13.80 -20.61
CA THR A 227 30.71 -12.79 -21.61
C THR A 227 29.94 -13.37 -22.80
N ARG A 228 30.24 -14.61 -23.21
CA ARG A 228 29.56 -15.30 -24.31
C ARG A 228 28.13 -15.71 -23.98
N ASP A 229 27.84 -16.00 -22.72
CA ASP A 229 26.49 -16.43 -22.29
C ASP A 229 25.51 -15.25 -22.36
N LEU A 230 25.96 -14.05 -21.99
CA LEU A 230 25.20 -12.81 -22.12
C LEU A 230 24.90 -12.48 -23.59
N LEU A 231 25.88 -12.60 -24.47
CA LEU A 231 25.71 -12.33 -25.90
C LEU A 231 24.78 -13.35 -26.56
N ARG A 232 24.86 -14.62 -26.18
CA ARG A 232 23.96 -15.69 -26.67
C ARG A 232 22.51 -15.50 -26.24
N LYS A 233 22.27 -14.83 -25.10
CA LYS A 233 20.90 -14.54 -24.66
C LYS A 233 20.18 -13.49 -25.50
N GLY A 234 20.91 -12.70 -26.29
CA GLY A 234 20.29 -11.78 -27.25
C GLY A 234 19.53 -10.63 -26.60
N PHE A 235 19.99 -10.12 -25.45
CA PHE A 235 19.38 -8.95 -24.81
C PHE A 235 19.38 -7.75 -25.75
N THR A 236 18.22 -7.09 -25.91
CA THR A 236 18.08 -5.93 -26.80
C THR A 236 19.06 -4.81 -26.45
N VAL A 237 19.33 -4.59 -25.16
CA VAL A 237 20.29 -3.58 -24.67
C VAL A 237 21.76 -3.92 -24.95
N LEU A 238 22.05 -5.17 -25.34
CA LEU A 238 23.40 -5.64 -25.70
C LEU A 238 23.53 -6.01 -27.18
N LYS A 239 22.56 -5.64 -28.02
CA LYS A 239 22.48 -6.10 -29.43
C LYS A 239 23.75 -5.80 -30.24
N ASP A 240 24.38 -4.65 -29.99
CA ASP A 240 25.60 -4.22 -30.69
C ASP A 240 26.88 -4.40 -29.84
N ALA A 241 26.75 -4.98 -28.64
CA ALA A 241 27.87 -5.20 -27.76
C ALA A 241 28.69 -6.41 -28.23
N ASN A 242 30.01 -6.26 -28.29
CA ASN A 242 30.94 -7.37 -28.50
C ASN A 242 31.54 -7.83 -27.15
N THR A 243 32.34 -8.90 -27.18
CA THR A 243 32.98 -9.46 -25.97
C THR A 243 33.78 -8.41 -25.19
N GLU A 244 34.54 -7.54 -25.86
CA GLU A 244 35.30 -6.46 -25.21
C GLU A 244 34.40 -5.43 -24.52
N THR A 245 33.25 -5.12 -25.12
CA THR A 245 32.27 -4.20 -24.52
C THR A 245 31.66 -4.80 -23.26
N VAL A 246 31.31 -6.09 -23.27
CA VAL A 246 30.78 -6.79 -22.08
C VAL A 246 31.83 -6.91 -20.98
N LYS A 247 33.12 -7.14 -21.32
CA LYS A 247 34.22 -7.10 -20.34
C LYS A 247 34.31 -5.75 -19.64
N LYS A 248 34.18 -4.63 -20.38
CA LYS A 248 34.16 -3.28 -19.78
C LYS A 248 33.00 -3.13 -18.79
N TYR A 249 31.82 -3.67 -19.12
CA TYR A 249 30.68 -3.67 -18.20
C TYR A 249 30.95 -4.50 -16.93
N PHE A 250 31.55 -5.68 -17.05
CA PHE A 250 31.99 -6.45 -15.87
C PHE A 250 32.97 -5.67 -15.01
N LEU A 251 33.95 -4.99 -15.61
CA LEU A 251 34.92 -4.19 -14.88
C LEU A 251 34.25 -3.03 -14.13
N ILE A 252 33.27 -2.36 -14.76
CA ILE A 252 32.47 -1.33 -14.10
C ILE A 252 31.68 -1.92 -12.92
N LEU A 253 31.05 -3.08 -13.08
CA LEU A 253 30.32 -3.74 -11.99
C LEU A 253 31.24 -4.11 -10.82
N LYS A 254 32.41 -4.70 -11.10
CA LYS A 254 33.43 -5.02 -10.09
C LYS A 254 33.92 -3.78 -9.35
N ASN A 255 34.27 -2.71 -10.08
CA ASN A 255 34.79 -1.48 -9.49
C ASN A 255 33.77 -0.76 -8.61
N ASN A 256 32.47 -0.98 -8.84
CA ASN A 256 31.39 -0.48 -8.00
C ASN A 256 30.97 -1.47 -6.90
N GLY A 257 31.71 -2.57 -6.70
CA GLY A 257 31.48 -3.52 -5.62
C GLY A 257 30.32 -4.50 -5.84
N TYR A 258 29.86 -4.69 -7.07
CA TYR A 258 28.71 -5.54 -7.39
C TYR A 258 29.04 -7.01 -7.66
N GLY A 259 30.31 -7.39 -7.58
CA GLY A 259 30.76 -8.76 -7.80
C GLY A 259 32.26 -8.87 -8.06
N GLU A 260 32.68 -10.04 -8.51
CA GLU A 260 34.06 -10.39 -8.81
C GLU A 260 34.23 -10.87 -10.26
N ILE A 261 35.46 -10.72 -10.78
CA ILE A 261 35.83 -11.12 -12.14
C ILE A 261 36.91 -12.19 -12.06
N ASP A 262 36.73 -13.25 -12.82
CA ASP A 262 37.75 -14.28 -13.06
C ASP A 262 38.31 -14.14 -14.48
N GLU A 263 39.62 -13.95 -14.55
CA GLU A 263 40.39 -13.84 -15.80
C GLU A 263 41.28 -15.07 -16.04
N SER A 264 41.22 -16.10 -15.18
CA SER A 264 42.16 -17.24 -15.19
C SER A 264 41.96 -18.25 -16.34
N GLY A 265 41.15 -17.94 -17.35
CA GLY A 265 40.90 -18.85 -18.48
C GLY A 265 40.60 -18.14 -19.81
N ASN A 266 40.22 -18.94 -20.82
CA ASN A 266 39.97 -18.47 -22.19
C ASN A 266 38.79 -17.48 -22.34
N SER A 267 38.06 -17.19 -21.26
CA SER A 267 36.94 -16.25 -21.26
C SER A 267 36.82 -15.57 -19.91
N VAL A 268 36.66 -14.25 -19.92
CA VAL A 268 36.37 -13.46 -18.72
C VAL A 268 34.98 -13.81 -18.21
N LYS A 269 34.88 -14.11 -16.92
CA LYS A 269 33.64 -14.43 -16.20
C LYS A 269 33.38 -13.44 -15.08
N PHE A 270 32.10 -13.25 -14.74
CA PHE A 270 31.67 -12.39 -13.65
C PHE A 270 30.68 -13.12 -12.75
N LYS A 271 30.81 -12.94 -11.44
CA LYS A 271 29.90 -13.47 -10.43
C LYS A 271 29.47 -12.36 -9.49
N VAL A 272 28.17 -12.30 -9.22
CA VAL A 272 27.57 -11.34 -8.29
C VAL A 272 27.71 -11.87 -6.85
N PHE A 273 27.92 -10.96 -5.89
CA PHE A 273 27.91 -11.29 -4.45
C PHE A 273 26.51 -11.57 -3.91
#